data_AF-A0A0C2C4M4-F1
#
_entry.id   AF-A0A0C2C4M4-F1
#
_cell.length_a   1.000
_cell.length_b   1.000
_cell.length_c   1.000
_cell.angle_alpha   90.00
_cell.angle_beta   90.00
_cell.angle_gamma   90.00
#
_symmetry.space_group_name_H-M   'P 1'
#
loop_
_entity.id
_entity.type
_entity.pdbx_description
1 polymer ?
#
loop_
_entity_poly.entity_id
_entity_poly.type
_entity_poly.pdbx_seq_one_letter_code
_entity_poly.pdbx_strand_id
1 'polypeptide(L)'
;DLTTVPDEQSLFEKLEELVKKSDPDILFGYDTVRLSWGYILRRASVIGFQNFHLNIGRFKTPLDRHYDLPEDTEPPCGRLLRAVWRILRSELQLRAYDRGTAVLSVLKKKLPILDDRALCAEIFAAEKPR
;
A
#
# COMPACT_ATOMS: atom_id res chain seq x y z
N ASP A 1 16.78 3.09 7.57
CA ASP A 1 17.58 3.67 6.48
C ASP A 1 16.72 4.03 5.29
N LEU A 2 16.98 5.17 4.67
CA LEU A 2 16.30 5.61 3.45
C LEU A 2 17.03 5.02 2.23
N THR A 3 16.31 4.35 1.34
CA THR A 3 16.86 3.80 0.10
C THR A 3 16.30 4.57 -1.09
N THR A 4 17.18 5.06 -1.96
CA THR A 4 16.82 5.68 -3.23
C THR A 4 17.10 4.71 -4.38
N VAL A 5 16.27 4.77 -5.41
CA VAL A 5 16.35 3.93 -6.61
C VAL A 5 16.18 4.81 -7.85
N PRO A 6 16.77 4.45 -8.99
CA PRO A 6 16.81 5.32 -10.16
C PRO A 6 15.48 5.43 -10.92
N ASP A 7 14.61 4.42 -10.80
CA ASP A 7 13.38 4.34 -11.57
C ASP A 7 12.29 3.51 -10.85
N GLU A 8 11.08 3.50 -11.43
CA GLU A 8 9.93 2.81 -10.87
C GLU A 8 10.10 1.29 -10.86
N GLN A 9 10.72 0.66 -11.87
CA GLN A 9 10.92 -0.80 -11.86
C GLN A 9 11.85 -1.20 -10.72
N SER A 10 12.94 -0.45 -10.54
CA SER A 10 13.87 -0.61 -9.41
C SER A 10 13.16 -0.46 -8.05
N LEU A 11 12.10 0.38 -7.96
CA LEU A 11 11.29 0.52 -6.75
C LEU A 11 10.50 -0.75 -6.42
N PHE A 12 9.91 -1.39 -7.43
CA PHE A 12 9.17 -2.64 -7.26
C PHE A 12 10.10 -3.81 -6.90
N GLU A 13 11.26 -3.90 -7.54
CA GLU A 13 12.29 -4.89 -7.19
C GLU A 13 12.74 -4.73 -5.73
N LYS A 14 12.99 -3.48 -5.30
CA LYS A 14 13.41 -3.23 -3.92
C LYS A 14 12.29 -3.50 -2.91
N LEU A 15 11.05 -3.21 -3.26
CA LEU A 15 9.89 -3.54 -2.43
C LEU A 15 9.73 -5.06 -2.29
N GLU A 16 9.91 -5.82 -3.37
CA GLU A 16 9.89 -7.28 -3.34
C GLU A 16 10.98 -7.83 -2.41
N GLU A 17 12.22 -7.33 -2.53
CA GLU A 17 13.33 -7.69 -1.63
C GLU A 17 12.99 -7.37 -0.17
N LEU A 18 12.40 -6.19 0.09
CA LEU A 18 12.02 -5.77 1.44
C LEU A 18 10.97 -6.71 2.04
N VAL A 19 9.93 -7.08 1.30
CA VAL A 19 8.89 -7.99 1.76
C VAL A 19 9.48 -9.38 2.03
N LYS A 20 10.33 -9.89 1.14
CA LYS A 20 10.99 -11.19 1.33
C LYS A 20 11.92 -11.20 2.54
N LYS A 21 12.69 -10.12 2.73
CA LYS A 21 13.65 -9.99 3.84
C LYS A 21 12.95 -9.85 5.19
N SER A 22 11.86 -9.09 5.25
CA SER A 22 11.10 -8.89 6.50
C SER A 22 10.12 -10.01 6.80
N ASP A 23 9.73 -10.78 5.79
CA ASP A 23 8.74 -11.86 5.83
C ASP A 23 7.51 -11.59 6.72
N PRO A 24 6.76 -10.49 6.49
CA PRO A 24 5.66 -10.11 7.36
C PRO A 24 4.46 -11.05 7.21
N ASP A 25 3.88 -11.51 8.32
CA ASP A 25 2.62 -12.26 8.29
C ASP A 25 1.42 -11.40 7.83
N ILE A 26 1.49 -10.09 8.09
CA ILE A 26 0.42 -9.13 7.79
C ILE A 26 0.98 -7.97 6.97
N LEU A 27 0.42 -7.80 5.77
CA LEU A 27 0.50 -6.58 4.99
C LEU A 27 -0.70 -5.71 5.32
N PHE A 28 -0.47 -4.48 5.78
CA PHE A 28 -1.56 -3.56 6.10
C PHE A 28 -1.26 -2.16 5.56
N GLY A 29 -2.33 -1.38 5.46
CA GLY A 29 -2.28 0.01 5.03
C GLY A 29 -3.61 0.67 5.36
N TYR A 30 -3.66 2.00 5.36
CA TYR A 30 -4.88 2.68 5.76
C TYR A 30 -6.06 2.30 4.83
N ASP A 31 -5.85 2.44 3.53
CA ASP A 31 -6.72 1.95 2.46
C ASP A 31 -5.90 1.07 1.52
N THR A 32 -6.08 -0.24 1.62
CA THR A 32 -5.37 -1.23 0.78
C THR A 32 -6.15 -1.65 -0.45
N VAL A 33 -7.42 -1.27 -0.56
CA VAL A 33 -8.29 -1.68 -1.67
C VAL A 33 -8.02 -0.77 -2.87
N ARG A 34 -8.13 0.54 -2.65
CA ARG A 34 -8.00 1.55 -3.73
C ARG A 34 -6.59 2.11 -3.85
N LEU A 35 -5.92 2.28 -2.72
CA LEU A 35 -4.59 2.90 -2.60
C LEU A 35 -3.58 1.84 -2.10
N SER A 36 -2.35 2.28 -1.78
CA SER A 36 -1.31 1.45 -1.16
C SER A 36 -1.15 0.09 -1.87
N TRP A 37 -1.37 -1.03 -1.19
CA TRP A 37 -1.22 -2.37 -1.76
C TRP A 37 -2.07 -2.64 -3.00
N GLY A 38 -3.34 -2.21 -3.03
CA GLY A 38 -4.19 -2.37 -4.21
C GLY A 38 -3.65 -1.59 -5.40
N TYR A 39 -3.14 -0.37 -5.18
CA TYR A 39 -2.48 0.40 -6.23
C TYR A 39 -1.20 -0.28 -6.71
N ILE A 40 -0.33 -0.70 -5.79
CA ILE A 40 0.95 -1.37 -6.11
C ILE A 40 0.72 -2.64 -6.92
N LEU A 41 -0.21 -3.50 -6.50
CA LEU A 41 -0.50 -4.76 -7.19
C LEU A 41 -0.99 -4.53 -8.63
N ARG A 42 -1.87 -3.53 -8.85
CA ARG A 42 -2.32 -3.16 -10.20
C ARG A 42 -1.22 -2.50 -11.03
N ARG A 43 -0.44 -1.60 -10.41
CA ARG A 43 0.65 -0.87 -11.09
C ARG A 43 1.74 -1.84 -11.56
N ALA A 44 2.08 -2.85 -10.75
CA ALA A 44 3.03 -3.89 -11.11
C ALA A 44 2.69 -4.54 -12.48
N SER A 45 1.43 -4.94 -12.69
CA SER A 45 0.98 -5.52 -13.95
C SER A 45 1.12 -4.54 -15.13
N VAL A 46 0.87 -3.25 -14.92
CA VAL A 46 1.01 -2.22 -15.96
C VAL A 46 2.47 -2.03 -16.38
N ILE A 47 3.42 -2.12 -15.44
CA ILE A 47 4.86 -1.92 -15.71
C ILE A 47 5.63 -3.20 -16.05
N GLY A 48 4.92 -4.32 -16.26
CA GLY A 48 5.50 -5.59 -16.73
C GLY A 48 5.76 -6.64 -15.65
N PHE A 49 5.49 -6.35 -14.38
CA PHE A 49 5.66 -7.27 -13.25
C PHE A 49 4.41 -8.12 -13.01
N GLN A 50 4.01 -8.94 -13.99
CA GLN A 50 2.77 -9.73 -13.95
C GLN A 50 2.70 -10.68 -12.73
N ASN A 51 3.84 -11.22 -12.32
CA ASN A 51 3.94 -12.19 -11.21
C ASN A 51 4.29 -11.54 -9.86
N PHE A 52 4.18 -10.22 -9.72
CA PHE A 52 4.60 -9.52 -8.51
C PHE A 52 3.90 -10.04 -7.24
N HIS A 53 2.59 -10.28 -7.32
CA HIS A 53 1.80 -10.83 -6.21
C HIS A 53 2.30 -12.23 -5.78
N LEU A 54 2.73 -13.08 -6.72
CA LEU A 54 3.33 -14.38 -6.43
C LEU A 54 4.71 -14.23 -5.80
N ASN A 55 5.50 -13.28 -6.29
CA ASN A 55 6.86 -13.06 -5.80
C ASN A 55 6.89 -12.55 -4.36
N ILE A 56 5.95 -11.68 -4.00
CA ILE A 56 5.83 -11.17 -2.62
C ILE A 56 4.97 -12.08 -1.73
N GLY A 57 4.26 -13.05 -2.30
CA GLY A 57 3.52 -14.09 -1.58
C GLY A 57 4.44 -15.19 -1.04
N ARG A 58 3.92 -16.01 -0.11
CA ARG A 58 4.58 -17.24 0.38
C ARG A 58 4.18 -18.47 -0.42
N PHE A 59 2.98 -18.47 -1.01
CA PHE A 59 2.46 -19.58 -1.81
C PHE A 59 2.13 -19.12 -3.22
N LYS A 60 2.35 -20.00 -4.19
CA LYS A 60 2.02 -19.75 -5.60
C LYS A 60 0.57 -20.07 -5.94
N THR A 61 -0.10 -20.82 -5.08
CA THR A 61 -1.46 -21.27 -5.30
C THR A 61 -2.41 -20.35 -4.52
N PRO A 62 -3.46 -19.80 -5.17
CA PRO A 62 -4.46 -19.02 -4.48
C PRO A 62 -5.17 -19.91 -3.45
N LEU A 63 -5.01 -19.55 -2.18
CA LEU A 63 -5.84 -20.05 -1.09
C LEU A 63 -7.14 -19.23 -1.04
N ASP A 64 -8.15 -19.71 -0.31
CA ASP A 64 -9.45 -19.04 -0.19
C ASP A 64 -9.33 -17.52 0.00
N ARG A 65 -10.10 -16.76 -0.80
CA ARG A 65 -10.01 -15.29 -0.87
C ARG A 65 -10.53 -14.66 0.41
N HIS A 66 -9.62 -14.37 1.35
CA HIS A 66 -9.90 -13.54 2.52
C HIS A 66 -9.10 -12.23 2.52
N TYR A 67 -8.93 -11.63 1.34
CA TYR A 67 -8.14 -10.43 1.12
C TYR A 67 -9.00 -9.18 0.98
N ASP A 68 -8.54 -8.07 1.55
CA ASP A 68 -9.16 -6.75 1.39
C ASP A 68 -8.67 -6.10 0.08
N LEU A 69 -8.98 -6.74 -1.05
CA LEU A 69 -8.60 -6.32 -2.40
C LEU A 69 -9.79 -6.38 -3.36
N PRO A 70 -9.77 -5.59 -4.45
CA PRO A 70 -10.70 -5.76 -5.56
C PRO A 70 -10.60 -7.15 -6.22
N GLU A 71 -11.68 -7.58 -6.86
CA GLU A 71 -11.78 -8.92 -7.45
C GLU A 71 -10.83 -9.14 -8.64
N ASP A 72 -10.45 -8.06 -9.32
CA ASP A 72 -9.51 -8.04 -10.45
C ASP A 72 -8.04 -7.98 -10.02
N THR A 73 -7.76 -7.98 -8.71
CA THR A 73 -6.41 -7.83 -8.17
C THR A 73 -5.99 -9.11 -7.44
N GLU A 74 -4.98 -9.80 -7.96
CA GLU A 74 -4.48 -11.04 -7.36
C GLU A 74 -3.71 -10.77 -6.05
N PRO A 75 -4.06 -11.47 -4.94
CA PRO A 75 -3.44 -11.24 -3.64
C PRO A 75 -2.09 -11.96 -3.49
N PRO A 76 -1.20 -11.41 -2.63
CA PRO A 76 0.00 -12.12 -2.20
C PRO A 76 -0.33 -13.23 -1.20
N CYS A 77 -0.51 -14.44 -1.72
CA CYS A 77 -1.01 -15.58 -0.98
C CYS A 77 -0.07 -16.01 0.16
N GLY A 78 -0.64 -16.42 1.30
CA GLY A 78 0.13 -16.81 2.50
C GLY A 78 0.51 -15.66 3.43
N ARG A 79 0.04 -14.45 3.13
CA ARG A 79 0.08 -13.28 4.02
C ARG A 79 -1.34 -12.76 4.22
N LEU A 80 -1.65 -12.20 5.38
CA LEU A 80 -2.89 -11.45 5.57
C LEU A 80 -2.74 -10.06 4.94
N LEU A 81 -3.76 -9.60 4.21
CA LEU A 81 -3.80 -8.23 3.71
C LEU A 81 -5.05 -7.52 4.24
N ARG A 82 -4.83 -6.45 5.02
CA ARG A 82 -5.90 -5.78 5.76
C ARG A 82 -5.89 -4.27 5.59
N ALA A 83 -7.08 -3.70 5.36
CA ALA A 83 -7.28 -2.26 5.38
C ALA A 83 -7.58 -1.79 6.81
N VAL A 84 -6.79 -0.85 7.33
CA VAL A 84 -6.99 -0.32 8.69
C VAL A 84 -8.36 0.33 8.84
N TRP A 85 -8.87 1.02 7.80
CA TRP A 85 -10.20 1.63 7.87
C TRP A 85 -11.32 0.59 8.11
N ARG A 86 -11.15 -0.67 7.66
CA ARG A 86 -12.13 -1.75 7.89
C ARG A 86 -12.10 -2.22 9.34
N ILE A 87 -10.92 -2.29 9.94
CA ILE A 87 -10.76 -2.55 11.37
C ILE A 87 -11.42 -1.43 12.18
N LEU A 88 -11.14 -0.17 11.85
CA LEU A 88 -11.78 0.95 12.54
C LEU A 88 -13.31 0.94 12.39
N ARG A 89 -13.83 0.51 11.23
CA ARG A 89 -15.26 0.38 11.00
C ARG A 89 -15.92 -0.74 11.79
N SER A 90 -15.21 -1.81 12.13
CA SER A 90 -15.75 -2.85 13.01
C SER A 90 -15.74 -2.42 14.47
N GLU A 91 -14.72 -1.66 14.89
CA GLU A 91 -14.49 -1.35 16.31
C GLU A 91 -15.09 -0.01 16.77
N LEU A 92 -15.24 0.97 15.87
CA LEU A 92 -15.58 2.35 16.23
C LEU A 92 -16.72 2.90 15.37
N GLN A 93 -17.50 3.81 15.95
CA GLN A 93 -18.50 4.59 15.21
C GLN A 93 -17.95 5.98 14.87
N LEU A 94 -17.31 6.09 13.70
CA LEU A 94 -16.80 7.38 13.19
C LEU A 94 -17.78 8.00 12.19
N ARG A 95 -17.80 9.34 12.12
CA ARG A 95 -18.57 10.07 11.08
C ARG A 95 -18.10 9.75 9.67
N ALA A 96 -16.79 9.59 9.51
CA ALA A 96 -16.13 9.17 8.29
C ALA A 96 -14.91 8.33 8.65
N TYR A 97 -14.57 7.37 7.78
CA TYR A 97 -13.42 6.48 7.97
C TYR A 97 -12.23 6.89 7.10
N ASP A 98 -12.14 8.15 6.69
CA ASP A 98 -10.94 8.70 6.07
C ASP A 98 -9.80 8.82 7.09
N ARG A 99 -8.56 8.88 6.60
CA ARG A 99 -7.36 8.87 7.44
C ARG A 99 -7.30 10.06 8.40
N GLY A 100 -7.75 11.24 7.97
CA GLY A 100 -7.76 12.45 8.79
C GLY A 100 -8.71 12.31 9.98
N THR A 101 -9.95 11.90 9.72
CA THR A 101 -10.97 11.68 10.76
C THR A 101 -10.56 10.59 11.73
N ALA A 102 -10.01 9.48 11.25
CA ALA A 102 -9.53 8.40 12.12
C ALA A 102 -8.38 8.83 13.03
N VAL A 103 -7.36 9.51 12.49
CA VAL A 103 -6.22 9.98 13.29
C VAL A 103 -6.66 11.01 14.33
N LEU A 104 -7.57 11.91 13.98
CA LEU A 104 -8.14 12.86 14.93
C LEU A 104 -8.93 12.16 16.04
N SER A 105 -9.73 11.16 15.68
CA SER A 105 -10.62 10.48 16.62
C SER A 105 -9.87 9.54 17.56
N VAL A 106 -8.93 8.77 17.03
CA VAL A 106 -8.18 7.72 17.75
C VAL A 106 -6.93 8.28 18.41
N LEU A 107 -6.08 8.98 17.66
CA LEU A 107 -4.77 9.45 18.14
C LEU A 107 -4.80 10.87 18.71
N LYS A 108 -5.95 11.55 18.64
CA LYS A 108 -6.13 12.96 19.08
C LYS A 108 -5.15 13.93 18.41
N LYS A 109 -4.76 13.65 17.16
CA LYS A 109 -3.85 14.48 16.36
C LYS A 109 -4.51 14.92 15.05
N LYS A 110 -4.22 16.12 14.58
CA LYS A 110 -4.62 16.58 13.25
C LYS A 110 -3.52 16.23 12.25
N LEU A 111 -3.87 15.60 11.14
CA LEU A 111 -2.97 15.45 10.01
C LEU A 111 -2.99 16.71 9.14
N PRO A 112 -1.85 17.13 8.57
CA PRO A 112 -1.84 18.16 7.54
C PRO A 112 -2.61 17.66 6.30
N ILE A 113 -3.32 18.56 5.65
CA ILE A 113 -3.91 18.29 4.33
C ILE A 113 -2.79 18.49 3.32
N LEU A 114 -2.40 17.39 2.68
CA LEU A 114 -1.47 17.41 1.56
C LEU A 114 -2.32 17.27 0.30
N ASP A 115 -2.47 18.37 -0.43
CA ASP A 115 -3.14 18.36 -1.73
C ASP A 115 -2.24 17.68 -2.76
N ASP A 116 -2.82 16.84 -3.61
CA ASP A 116 -2.06 16.06 -4.60
C ASP A 116 -1.29 16.97 -5.57
N ARG A 117 -1.84 18.12 -5.95
CA ARG A 117 -1.13 19.06 -6.85
C ARG A 117 0.03 19.73 -6.12
N ALA A 118 -0.18 20.14 -4.88
CA ALA A 118 0.87 20.72 -4.06
C ALA A 118 2.00 19.70 -3.83
N LEU A 119 1.66 18.44 -3.53
CA LEU A 119 2.63 17.38 -3.33
C LEU A 119 3.44 17.10 -4.60
N CYS A 120 2.79 16.98 -5.75
CA CYS A 120 3.48 16.84 -7.04
C CYS A 120 4.39 18.04 -7.33
N ALA A 121 3.88 19.27 -7.13
CA ALA A 121 4.67 20.47 -7.35
C ALA A 121 5.95 20.48 -6.50
N GLU A 122 5.86 20.15 -5.22
CA GLU A 122 7.03 20.10 -4.32
C GLU A 122 8.01 18.98 -4.70
N ILE A 123 7.51 17.76 -4.97
CA ILE A 123 8.36 16.61 -5.33
C ILE A 123 9.11 16.89 -6.64
N PHE A 124 8.41 17.38 -7.66
CA PHE A 124 9.02 17.65 -8.97
C PHE A 124 9.78 18.99 -9.01
N ALA A 125 9.51 19.93 -8.11
CA ALA A 125 10.34 21.14 -7.97
C ALA A 125 11.69 20.83 -7.32
N ALA A 126 11.76 19.81 -6.45
CA ALA A 126 13.00 19.32 -5.89
C ALA A 126 13.92 18.64 -6.95
N GLU A 127 13.38 18.30 -8.13
CA GLU A 127 14.10 17.70 -9.26
C GLU A 127 14.69 18.74 -10.25
N LYS A 128 15.49 19.69 -9.74
CA LYS A 128 16.71 20.05 -10.48
C LYS A 128 17.94 19.62 -9.69
N PRO A 129 18.32 18.33 -9.75
CA PRO A 129 19.68 17.96 -9.45
C PRO A 129 20.60 18.63 -10.48
N ARG A 130 21.69 19.25 -10.03
CA ARG A 130 22.79 19.69 -10.90
C ARG A 130 23.53 18.49 -11.48
#